data_AF-A0A9E6RY69-F1
#
_entry.id   AF-A0A9E6RY69-F1
#
_cell.length_a   1.000
_cell.length_b   1.000
_cell.length_c   1.000
_cell.angle_alpha   90.00
_cell.angle_beta   90.00
_cell.angle_gamma   90.00
#
_symmetry.space_group_name_H-M   'P 1'
#
loop_
_entity.id
_entity.type
_entity.pdbx_description
1 polymer ?
#
loop_
_entity_poly.entity_id
_entity_poly.type
_entity_poly.pdbx_seq_one_letter_code
_entity_poly.pdbx_strand_id
1 'polypeptide(L)'
;MTNINITLPESLKSLIDQQIAEGGYNSASEYLQQLIIQEARRKNQGSLEGFIINDQELESALDELADDFAACVGANVPTLSDYAVSRESIYEDHY
;
A
#
# COMPACT_ATOMS: atom_id res chain seq x y z
N MET A 1 14.82 -17.10 2.11
CA MET A 1 15.39 -16.58 0.84
C MET A 1 15.08 -17.58 -0.26
N THR A 2 14.46 -17.14 -1.34
CA THR A 2 14.29 -17.92 -2.58
C THR A 2 15.47 -17.62 -3.50
N ASN A 3 16.10 -18.67 -4.05
CA ASN A 3 17.21 -18.51 -5.00
C ASN A 3 16.66 -18.66 -6.43
N ILE A 4 16.96 -17.69 -7.30
CA ILE A 4 16.55 -17.68 -8.70
C ILE A 4 17.81 -17.58 -9.55
N ASN A 5 18.05 -18.61 -10.36
CA ASN A 5 19.14 -18.59 -11.35
C ASN A 5 18.64 -17.96 -12.64
N ILE A 6 19.36 -16.96 -13.11
CA ILE A 6 19.09 -16.22 -14.34
C ILE A 6 20.33 -16.25 -15.21
N THR A 7 20.15 -16.56 -16.49
CA THR A 7 21.23 -16.57 -17.49
C THR A 7 21.06 -15.35 -18.38
N LEU A 8 22.12 -14.57 -18.53
CA LEU A 8 22.12 -13.32 -19.30
C LEU A 8 23.12 -13.41 -20.45
N PRO A 9 22.83 -12.81 -21.62
CA PRO A 9 23.78 -12.66 -22.71
C PRO A 9 25.01 -11.83 -22.29
N GLU A 10 26.18 -12.11 -22.89
CA GLU A 10 27.41 -11.34 -22.61
C GLU A 10 27.26 -9.84 -22.90
N SER A 11 26.43 -9.46 -23.88
CA SER A 11 26.15 -8.06 -24.19
C SER A 11 25.52 -7.31 -23.03
N LEU A 12 24.70 -7.97 -22.21
CA LEU A 12 24.10 -7.38 -21.01
C LEU A 12 25.06 -7.37 -19.81
N LYS A 13 26.03 -8.30 -19.78
CA LYS A 13 27.02 -8.36 -18.70
C LYS A 13 27.87 -7.08 -18.64
N SER A 14 28.35 -6.60 -19.79
CA SER A 14 29.14 -5.35 -19.85
C SER A 14 28.36 -4.13 -19.35
N LEU A 15 27.05 -4.06 -19.62
CA LEU A 15 26.19 -2.98 -19.14
C LEU A 15 26.01 -3.07 -17.63
N ILE A 16 25.79 -4.27 -17.11
CA ILE A 16 25.65 -4.51 -15.67
C ILE A 16 26.96 -4.17 -14.94
N ASP A 17 28.11 -4.59 -15.45
CA ASP A 17 29.42 -4.27 -14.86
C ASP A 17 29.66 -2.76 -14.77
N GLN A 18 29.27 -2.00 -15.80
CA GLN A 18 29.32 -0.54 -15.76
C GLN A 18 28.36 0.04 -14.70
N GLN A 19 27.13 -0.46 -14.63
CA GLN A 19 26.14 -0.01 -13.64
C GLN A 19 26.51 -0.38 -12.20
N ILE A 20 27.22 -1.48 -11.99
CA ILE A 20 27.80 -1.87 -10.70
C ILE A 20 28.87 -0.85 -10.29
N ALA A 21 29.77 -0.49 -11.20
CA ALA A 21 30.84 0.47 -10.95
C ALA A 21 30.31 1.90 -10.70
N GLU A 22 29.31 2.34 -11.46
CA GLU A 22 28.67 3.65 -11.31
C GLU A 22 27.77 3.73 -10.07
N GLY A 23 27.01 2.67 -9.78
CA GLY A 23 26.04 2.62 -8.68
C GLY A 23 26.61 2.14 -7.35
N GLY A 24 27.88 1.72 -7.29
CA GLY A 24 28.53 1.26 -6.06
C GLY A 24 28.00 -0.08 -5.53
N TYR A 25 27.47 -0.93 -6.42
CA TYR A 25 26.98 -2.27 -6.04
C TYR A 25 28.16 -3.25 -5.91
N ASN A 26 28.03 -4.31 -5.10
CA ASN A 26 29.09 -5.30 -4.90
C ASN A 26 28.97 -6.49 -5.86
N SER A 27 27.80 -6.69 -6.49
CA SER A 27 27.54 -7.81 -7.38
C SER A 27 26.39 -7.54 -8.34
N ALA A 28 26.39 -8.22 -9.48
CA ALA A 28 25.28 -8.23 -10.42
C ALA A 28 23.96 -8.68 -9.77
N SER A 29 24.02 -9.63 -8.83
CA SER A 29 22.83 -10.09 -8.11
C SER A 29 22.24 -8.99 -7.22
N GLU A 30 23.09 -8.18 -6.60
CA GLU A 30 22.67 -7.05 -5.76
C GLU A 30 22.03 -5.95 -6.61
N TYR A 31 22.68 -5.60 -7.72
CA TYR A 31 22.15 -4.64 -8.70
C TYR A 31 20.77 -5.07 -9.21
N LEU A 32 20.63 -6.32 -9.67
CA LEU A 32 19.37 -6.84 -10.19
C LEU A 32 18.28 -6.93 -9.11
N GLN A 33 18.64 -7.26 -7.87
CA GLN A 33 17.69 -7.27 -6.76
C GLN A 33 17.15 -5.86 -6.49
N GLN A 34 18.02 -4.85 -6.45
CA GLN A 34 17.60 -3.45 -6.28
C GLN A 34 16.72 -2.98 -7.44
N LEU A 35 17.07 -3.34 -8.67
CA LEU A 35 16.28 -3.03 -9.86
C LEU A 35 14.87 -3.64 -9.76
N ILE A 36 14.76 -4.92 -9.37
CA ILE A 36 13.47 -5.60 -9.21
C ILE A 36 12.65 -4.97 -8.08
N ILE A 37 13.27 -4.60 -6.96
CA ILE A 37 12.59 -3.93 -5.85
C ILE A 37 12.06 -2.55 -6.29
N GLN A 38 12.86 -1.79 -7.02
CA GLN A 38 12.46 -0.47 -7.53
C GLN A 38 11.32 -0.59 -8.56
N GLU A 39 11.38 -1.58 -9.45
CA GLU A 39 10.32 -1.90 -10.40
C GLU A 39 9.03 -2.34 -9.70
N ALA A 40 9.14 -3.22 -8.69
CA ALA A 40 8.00 -3.65 -7.89
C ALA A 40 7.38 -2.47 -7.14
N ARG A 41 8.20 -1.58 -6.58
CA ARG A 41 7.72 -0.36 -5.92
C ARG A 41 7.03 0.56 -6.91
N ARG A 42 7.58 0.76 -8.11
CA ARG A 42 6.96 1.61 -9.16
C ARG A 42 5.61 1.03 -9.62
N LYS A 43 5.52 -0.28 -9.82
CA LYS A 43 4.26 -0.95 -10.16
C LYS A 43 3.24 -0.87 -9.02
N ASN A 44 3.66 -1.05 -7.77
CA ASN A 44 2.78 -0.91 -6.61
C ASN A 44 2.34 0.54 -6.39
N GLN A 45 3.20 1.53 -6.61
CA GLN A 45 2.84 2.94 -6.57
C GLN A 45 1.84 3.29 -7.68
N GLY A 46 2.06 2.81 -8.92
CA GLY A 46 1.08 2.95 -9.99
C GLY A 46 -0.23 2.20 -9.73
N SER A 47 -0.21 1.11 -8.96
CA SER A 47 -1.42 0.41 -8.53
C SER A 47 -2.13 1.12 -7.37
N LEU A 48 -1.40 1.88 -6.53
CA LEU A 48 -1.98 2.71 -5.49
C LEU A 48 -2.65 3.95 -6.09
N GLU A 49 -2.08 4.53 -7.15
CA GLU A 49 -2.73 5.58 -7.97
C GLU A 49 -3.99 5.04 -8.70
N GLY A 50 -4.02 3.74 -9.01
CA GLY A 50 -5.21 3.07 -9.56
C GLY A 50 -6.27 2.68 -8.52
N PHE A 51 -5.98 2.86 -7.23
CA PHE A 51 -6.88 2.58 -6.11
C PHE A 51 -7.06 3.81 -5.21
N ILE A 52 -6.79 5.02 -5.72
CA ILE A 52 -7.42 6.21 -5.16
C ILE A 52 -8.84 6.16 -5.69
N ILE A 53 -9.73 5.52 -4.93
CA ILE A 53 -11.16 5.79 -5.03
C ILE A 53 -11.25 7.31 -4.99
N ASN A 54 -11.76 7.95 -6.04
CA ASN A 54 -11.93 9.40 -6.01
C ASN A 54 -12.76 9.73 -4.77
N ASP A 55 -12.41 10.80 -4.04
CA ASP A 55 -13.16 11.21 -2.84
C ASP A 55 -14.67 11.22 -3.09
N GLN A 56 -15.08 11.60 -4.30
CA GLN A 56 -16.47 11.57 -4.76
C GLN A 56 -17.13 10.18 -4.77
N GLU A 57 -16.41 9.13 -5.20
CA GLU A 57 -16.92 7.75 -5.22
C GLU A 57 -16.96 7.17 -3.81
N LEU A 58 -16.00 7.56 -2.95
CA LEU A 58 -16.00 7.20 -1.53
C LEU A 58 -17.17 7.84 -0.80
N GLU A 59 -17.41 9.14 -1.01
CA GLU A 59 -18.56 9.87 -0.44
C GLU A 59 -19.89 9.27 -0.90
N SER A 60 -20.02 8.95 -2.18
CA SER A 60 -21.25 8.33 -2.72
C SER A 60 -21.53 6.96 -2.09
N ALA A 61 -20.48 6.14 -1.87
CA ALA A 61 -20.62 4.85 -1.21
C ALA A 61 -20.95 4.96 0.29
N LEU A 62 -20.48 6.03 0.95
CA LEU A 62 -20.81 6.32 2.35
C LEU A 62 -22.27 6.79 2.50
N ASP A 63 -22.75 7.64 1.59
CA ASP A 63 -24.15 8.08 1.57
C ASP A 63 -25.11 6.90 1.33
N GLU A 64 -24.81 6.02 0.37
CA GLU A 64 -25.60 4.81 0.11
C GLU A 64 -25.65 3.90 1.35
N LEU A 65 -24.52 3.69 2.02
CA LEU A 65 -24.46 2.90 3.25
C LEU A 65 -25.24 3.54 4.42
N ALA A 66 -25.25 4.87 4.50
CA ALA A 66 -25.99 5.60 5.52
C ALA A 66 -27.51 5.47 5.33
N ASP A 67 -27.98 5.55 4.07
CA ASP A 67 -29.37 5.35 3.71
C ASP A 67 -29.84 3.92 3.99
N ASP A 68 -29.01 2.92 3.64
CA ASP A 68 -29.28 1.51 3.94
C ASP A 68 -29.34 1.24 5.45
N PHE A 69 -28.42 1.83 6.22
CA PHE A 69 -28.44 1.72 7.68
C PHE A 69 -29.72 2.36 8.27
N ALA A 70 -30.10 3.54 7.79
CA ALA A 70 -31.33 4.21 8.22
C ALA A 70 -32.58 3.38 7.88
N ALA A 71 -32.60 2.74 6.70
CA ALA A 71 -33.66 1.82 6.29
C ALA A 71 -33.71 0.55 7.16
N CYS A 72 -32.56 0.04 7.58
CA CYS A 72 -32.45 -1.18 8.37
C CYS A 72 -32.76 -0.97 9.87
N VAL A 73 -32.50 0.23 10.40
CA VAL A 73 -32.62 0.55 11.83
C VAL A 73 -33.96 1.21 12.19
N GLY A 74 -34.59 1.94 11.25
CA GLY A 74 -35.84 2.66 11.51
C GLY A 74 -35.77 3.57 12.76
N ALA A 75 -36.89 3.79 13.45
CA ALA A 75 -36.96 4.64 14.66
C ALA A 75 -36.19 4.10 15.90
N ASN A 76 -35.50 2.96 15.78
CA ASN A 76 -34.64 2.39 16.82
C ASN A 76 -33.17 2.70 16.54
N VAL A 77 -32.85 3.96 16.19
CA VAL A 77 -31.45 4.40 16.15
C VAL A 77 -30.84 4.10 17.51
N PRO A 78 -29.84 3.19 17.60
CA PRO A 78 -29.20 2.94 18.88
C PRO A 78 -28.54 4.26 19.28
N THR A 79 -29.12 4.94 20.27
CA THR A 79 -28.45 6.03 20.97
C THR A 79 -27.12 5.45 21.43
N LEU A 80 -26.01 6.10 21.05
CA LEU A 80 -24.68 5.72 21.53
C LEU A 80 -24.80 5.45 23.02
N SER A 81 -24.63 4.19 23.42
CA SER A 81 -24.70 3.80 24.82
C SER A 81 -23.70 4.67 25.58
N ASP A 82 -24.00 5.07 26.81
CA ASP A 82 -23.06 5.79 27.70
C ASP A 82 -21.69 5.07 27.80
N TYR A 83 -21.64 3.78 27.46
CA TYR A 83 -20.42 2.98 27.32
C TYR A 83 -19.49 3.42 26.16
N ALA A 84 -20.04 3.92 25.05
CA ALA A 84 -19.26 4.46 23.92
C ALA A 84 -18.64 5.82 24.25
N VAL A 85 -19.38 6.69 24.95
CA VAL A 85 -18.91 8.01 25.42
C VAL A 85 -17.79 7.88 26.44
N SER A 86 -17.78 6.79 27.22
CA SER A 86 -16.78 6.55 28.27
C SER A 86 -15.45 5.95 27.77
N ARG A 87 -15.33 5.51 26.50
CA ARG A 87 -14.03 5.07 25.95
C ARG A 87 -13.17 6.20 25.39
N GLU A 88 -13.73 7.40 25.21
CA GLU A 88 -12.94 8.55 24.77
C GLU A 88 -11.89 8.97 25.83
N SER A 89 -12.14 8.63 27.09
CA SER A 89 -11.22 8.87 28.22
C SER A 89 -10.28 7.70 28.54
N ILE A 90 -10.36 6.56 27.83
CA ILE A 90 -9.41 5.44 28.03
C ILE A 90 -8.21 5.49 27.07
N TYR A 91 -8.24 6.40 26.11
CA TYR A 91 -7.04 6.81 25.36
C TYR A 91 -6.40 7.96 26.13
N GLU A 92 -5.78 7.64 27.28
CA GLU A 92 -4.81 8.58 27.84
C GLU A 92 -3.61 8.60 26.90
N ASP A 93 -3.26 9.80 26.42
CA ASP A 93 -2.01 10.08 25.75
C ASP A 93 -0.84 9.79 26.71
N HIS A 94 -0.34 8.56 26.68
CA HIS A 94 0.96 8.26 27.28
C HIS A 94 2.07 8.81 26.37
N TYR A 95 2.38 10.10 26.55
CA TYR A 95 3.61 10.75 26.05
C TYR A 95 4.79 10.54 27.01
#